data_AF-A0A316NZE0-F1
#
_entry.id   AF-A0A316NZE0-F1
#
_cell.length_a   1.000
_cell.length_b   1.000
_cell.length_c   1.000
_cell.angle_alpha   90.00
_cell.angle_beta   90.00
_cell.angle_gamma   90.00
#
_symmetry.space_group_name_H-M   'P 1'
#
loop_
_entity.id
_entity.type
_entity.pdbx_description
1 polymer ?
#
loop_
_entity_poly.entity_id
_entity_poly.type
_entity_poly.pdbx_seq_one_letter_code
_entity_poly.pdbx_strand_id
1 'polypeptide(L)'
;MTTLEELKRLEQNIKNIDTAIEQASLNGGISSYTLNSGQGSTNIKRATLKELIDMRNNLEYLYNEKKEHYSGENISIIRNSNVYSGHF
;
A
#
# COMPACT_ATOMS: atom_id res chain seq x y z
N MET A 1 6.05 10.89 -9.59
CA MET A 1 5.61 10.32 -8.31
C MET A 1 6.69 9.38 -7.84
N THR A 2 7.24 9.59 -6.64
CA THR A 2 8.33 8.77 -6.09
C THR A 2 7.78 7.49 -5.44
N THR A 3 8.62 6.45 -5.30
CA THR A 3 8.26 5.19 -4.63
C THR A 3 7.77 5.41 -3.19
N LEU A 4 8.33 6.41 -2.49
CA LEU A 4 7.88 6.81 -1.15
C LEU A 4 6.47 7.42 -1.15
N GLU A 5 6.14 8.27 -2.12
CA GLU A 5 4.79 8.83 -2.26
C GLU A 5 3.76 7.76 -2.58
N GLU A 6 4.13 6.76 -3.39
CA GLU A 6 3.25 5.62 -3.67
C GLU A 6 3.02 4.73 -2.45
N LEU A 7 4.04 4.47 -1.63
CA LEU A 7 3.89 3.73 -0.37
C LEU A 7 2.96 4.45 0.61
N LYS A 8 3.14 5.77 0.78
CA LYS A 8 2.24 6.60 1.61
C LYS A 8 0.81 6.57 1.09
N ARG A 9 0.61 6.59 -0.24
CA ARG A 9 -0.71 6.52 -0.86
C ARG A 9 -1.38 5.17 -0.59
N LEU A 10 -0.64 4.08 -0.74
CA LEU A 10 -1.15 2.72 -0.45
C LEU A 10 -1.52 2.58 1.03
N GLU A 11 -0.69 3.06 1.94
CA GLU A 11 -1.00 3.07 3.38
C GLU A 11 -2.29 3.84 3.68
N GLN A 12 -2.46 5.02 3.08
CA GLN A 12 -3.67 5.82 3.26
C GLN A 12 -4.92 5.11 2.71
N ASN A 13 -4.81 4.44 1.56
CA ASN A 13 -5.93 3.68 1.00
C ASN A 13 -6.30 2.47 1.87
N ILE A 14 -5.32 1.76 2.43
CA ILE A 14 -5.56 0.66 3.37
C ILE A 14 -6.35 1.17 4.58
N LYS A 15 -5.92 2.28 5.20
CA LYS A 15 -6.65 2.91 6.31
C LYS A 15 -8.09 3.27 5.95
N ASN A 16 -8.30 3.85 4.76
CA ASN A 16 -9.63 4.20 4.30
C ASN A 16 -10.54 2.97 4.11
N ILE A 17 -9.97 1.83 3.66
CA ILE A 17 -10.72 0.58 3.53
C ILE A 17 -10.96 -0.06 4.91
N ASP A 18 -10.01 -0.04 5.84
CA ASP A 18 -10.22 -0.55 7.20
C ASP A 18 -11.39 0.15 7.89
N THR A 19 -11.45 1.49 7.84
CA THR A 19 -12.60 2.25 8.34
C THR A 19 -13.90 1.85 7.63
N ALA A 20 -13.84 1.59 6.32
CA ALA A 20 -14.99 1.17 5.55
C ALA A 20 -15.46 -0.25 5.94
N ILE A 21 -14.54 -1.17 6.27
CA ILE A 21 -14.82 -2.52 6.79
C ILE A 21 -15.49 -2.43 8.17
N GLU A 22 -14.99 -1.58 9.06
CA GLU A 22 -15.59 -1.35 10.38
C GLU A 22 -17.02 -0.85 10.24
N GLN A 23 -17.25 0.17 9.40
CA GLN A 23 -18.58 0.70 9.13
C GLN A 23 -19.51 -0.34 8.49
N ALA A 24 -18.99 -1.15 7.56
CA ALA A 24 -19.74 -2.22 6.91
C ALA A 24 -20.17 -3.32 7.89
N SER A 25 -19.28 -3.67 8.82
CA SER A 25 -19.53 -4.68 9.85
C SER A 25 -20.61 -4.25 10.83
N LEU A 26 -20.71 -2.95 11.12
CA LEU A 26 -21.73 -2.38 12.00
C LEU A 26 -23.08 -2.15 11.30
N ASN A 27 -23.09 -1.83 10.01
CA ASN A 27 -24.29 -1.37 9.28
C ASN A 27 -24.79 -2.34 8.19
N GLY A 28 -24.16 -3.51 8.01
CA GLY A 28 -24.51 -4.47 6.96
C GLY A 28 -24.05 -4.08 5.54
N GLY A 29 -23.13 -3.12 5.44
CA GLY A 29 -22.61 -2.56 4.19
C GLY A 29 -22.11 -1.13 4.36
N ILE A 30 -21.44 -0.59 3.35
CA ILE A 30 -20.90 0.78 3.35
C ILE A 30 -21.57 1.66 2.30
N SER A 31 -21.69 2.94 2.66
CA SER A 31 -22.29 3.98 1.81
C SER A 31 -21.28 4.84 1.04
N SER A 32 -20.01 4.92 1.48
CA SER A 32 -18.92 5.48 0.64
C SER A 32 -17.52 5.37 1.26
N TYR A 33 -16.48 5.17 0.44
CA TYR A 33 -15.07 5.38 0.81
C TYR A 33 -14.25 5.91 -0.37
N THR A 34 -13.15 6.61 -0.08
CA THR A 34 -12.29 7.23 -1.11
C THR A 34 -11.00 6.47 -1.30
N LEU A 35 -10.66 6.16 -2.55
CA LEU A 35 -9.38 5.62 -2.96
C LEU A 35 -8.57 6.69 -3.67
N ASN A 36 -7.33 6.86 -3.25
CA ASN A 36 -6.40 7.78 -3.90
C ASN A 36 -5.56 7.02 -4.93
N SER A 37 -5.51 7.55 -6.15
CA SER A 37 -4.68 7.09 -7.25
C SER A 37 -3.68 8.17 -7.63
N GLY A 38 -2.63 7.83 -8.38
CA GLY A 38 -1.63 8.81 -8.83
C GLY A 38 -2.17 9.92 -9.73
N GLN A 39 -3.42 9.78 -10.21
CA GLN A 39 -4.09 10.71 -11.11
C GLN A 39 -5.31 11.41 -10.47
N GLY A 40 -5.59 11.18 -9.18
CA GLY A 40 -6.75 11.75 -8.50
C GLY A 40 -7.38 10.79 -7.49
N SER A 41 -8.60 11.08 -7.03
CA SER A 41 -9.30 10.25 -6.03
C SER A 41 -10.62 9.71 -6.59
N THR A 42 -10.89 8.44 -6.34
CA THR A 42 -12.12 7.73 -6.71
C THR A 42 -12.97 7.50 -5.48
N ASN A 43 -14.21 8.00 -5.49
CA ASN A 43 -15.17 7.74 -4.42
C ASN A 43 -16.04 6.53 -4.78
N ILE A 44 -15.94 5.46 -4.00
CA ILE A 44 -16.71 4.22 -4.16
C ILE A 44 -17.93 4.31 -3.24
N LYS A 45 -19.15 4.28 -3.80
CA LYS A 45 -20.41 4.52 -3.05
C LYS A 45 -21.11 3.27 -2.50
N ARG A 46 -20.74 2.06 -2.96
CA ARG A 46 -21.29 0.81 -2.46
C ARG A 46 -20.27 -0.30 -2.66
N ALA A 47 -20.05 -1.10 -1.62
CA ALA A 47 -19.30 -2.35 -1.70
C ALA A 47 -19.78 -3.29 -0.59
N THR A 48 -19.76 -4.58 -0.86
CA THR A 48 -20.00 -5.60 0.17
C THR A 48 -18.78 -5.76 1.07
N LEU A 49 -18.98 -6.33 2.27
CA LEU A 49 -17.88 -6.64 3.18
C LEU A 49 -16.81 -7.53 2.53
N LYS A 50 -17.24 -8.50 1.70
CA LYS A 50 -16.33 -9.38 0.95
C LYS A 50 -15.45 -8.59 -0.03
N GLU A 51 -16.04 -7.67 -0.80
CA GLU A 51 -15.29 -6.84 -1.75
C GLU A 51 -14.27 -5.94 -1.04
N LEU A 52 -14.61 -5.43 0.14
CA LEU A 52 -13.67 -4.64 0.93
C LEU A 52 -12.49 -5.45 1.44
N ILE A 53 -12.75 -6.65 1.96
CA ILE A 53 -11.69 -7.54 2.46
C ILE A 53 -10.76 -7.93 1.30
N ASP A 54 -11.32 -8.28 0.15
CA ASP A 54 -10.55 -8.60 -1.06
C ASP A 54 -9.67 -7.42 -1.50
N MET A 55 -10.25 -6.22 -1.53
CA MET A 55 -9.54 -5.00 -1.90
C MET A 55 -8.46 -4.61 -0.90
N ARG A 56 -8.71 -4.78 0.40
CA ARG A 56 -7.72 -4.58 1.47
C ARG A 56 -6.53 -5.52 1.30
N ASN A 57 -6.78 -6.79 1.01
CA ASN A 57 -5.73 -7.78 0.76
C ASN A 57 -4.91 -7.45 -0.50
N ASN A 58 -5.57 -7.01 -1.56
CA ASN A 58 -4.88 -6.57 -2.78
C ASN A 58 -3.98 -5.35 -2.52
N LEU A 59 -4.47 -4.34 -1.78
CA LEU A 59 -3.66 -3.17 -1.42
C LEU A 59 -2.48 -3.53 -0.51
N GLU A 60 -2.66 -4.46 0.43
CA GLU A 60 -1.59 -4.95 1.29
C GLU A 60 -0.52 -5.68 0.47
N TYR A 61 -0.92 -6.52 -0.49
CA TYR A 61 0.01 -7.17 -1.41
C TYR A 61 0.84 -6.13 -2.19
N LEU A 62 0.19 -5.15 -2.81
CA LEU A 62 0.85 -4.08 -3.56
C LEU A 62 1.79 -3.23 -2.69
N TYR A 63 1.38 -2.97 -1.44
CA TYR A 63 2.21 -2.25 -0.48
C TYR A 63 3.47 -3.03 -0.14
N ASN A 64 3.33 -4.32 0.15
CA ASN A 64 4.46 -5.18 0.48
C ASN A 64 5.41 -5.35 -0.73
N GLU A 65 4.88 -5.60 -1.92
CA GLU A 65 5.68 -5.69 -3.15
C GLU A 65 6.50 -4.39 -3.38
N LYS A 66 5.85 -3.21 -3.30
CA LYS A 66 6.56 -1.93 -3.47
C LYS A 66 7.56 -1.66 -2.34
N LYS A 67 7.24 -2.07 -1.11
CA LYS A 67 8.14 -1.92 0.05
C LYS A 67 9.37 -2.80 -0.10
N GLU A 68 9.21 -4.03 -0.59
CA GLU A 68 10.29 -4.95 -0.90
C GLU A 68 11.15 -4.41 -2.05
N HIS A 69 10.55 -3.89 -3.11
CA HIS A 69 11.29 -3.22 -4.19
C HIS A 69 12.07 -2.00 -3.68
N TYR A 70 11.44 -1.12 -2.90
CA TYR A 70 12.12 0.03 -2.30
C TYR A 70 13.26 -0.37 -1.35
N SER A 71 13.07 -1.44 -0.57
CA SER A 71 14.09 -1.95 0.35
C SER A 71 15.20 -2.69 -0.41
N GLY A 72 14.87 -3.44 -1.46
CA GLY A 72 15.80 -4.16 -2.33
C GLY A 72 16.65 -3.24 -3.22
N GLU A 73 16.08 -2.13 -3.70
CA GLU A 73 16.84 -1.04 -4.34
C GLU A 73 17.82 -0.39 -3.34
N ASN A 74 17.42 -0.23 -2.06
CA ASN A 74 18.35 0.22 -1.02
C ASN A 74 19.43 -0.83 -0.67
N ILE A 75 19.13 -2.13 -0.75
CA ILE A 75 20.11 -3.21 -0.53
C ILE A 75 21.12 -3.30 -1.69
N SER A 76 20.78 -2.84 -2.89
CA SER A 76 21.73 -2.80 -4.02
C SER A 76 22.75 -1.65 -3.93
N ILE A 77 22.45 -0.60 -3.16
CA ILE A 77 23.38 0.52 -2.92
C ILE A 77 24.34 0.20 -1.76
N ILE A 78 23.95 -0.70 -0.84
CA ILE A 78 24.79 -1.18 0.27
C ILE A 78 25.30 -2.59 0.00
N ARG A 79 25.85 -2.83 -1.20
CA ARG A 79 26.63 -4.06 -1.48
C ARG A 79 27.95 -3.80 -2.20
N ASN A 80 28.43 -2.56 -2.22
CA ASN A 80 29.73 -2.24 -2.80
C ASN A 80 30.46 -1.08 -2.08
N SER A 81 30.68 -1.20 -0.77
CA SER A 81 31.60 -0.30 -0.04
C SER A 81 32.28 -0.99 1.14
N ASN A 82 32.53 -2.31 1.05
CA ASN A 82 33.41 -2.99 2.02
C ASN A 82 33.96 -4.33 1.51
N VAL A 83 34.57 -4.34 0.32
CA VAL A 83 35.49 -5.42 -0.04
C VAL A 83 36.91 -4.85 -0.06
N TYR A 84 37.47 -4.84 1.16
CA TYR A 84 38.89 -4.95 1.47
C TYR A 84 39.86 -4.82 0.28
N SER A 85 40.43 -3.63 0.11
CA SER A 85 41.79 -3.48 -0.42
C SER A 85 42.77 -4.02 0.63
N GLY A 86 42.87 -5.34 0.71
CA GLY A 86 43.88 -6.07 1.47
C GLY A 86 45.03 -6.45 0.54
N HIS A 87 46.02 -5.58 0.46
CA HIS A 87 47.40 -5.93 0.11
C HIS A 87 47.86 -7.08 1.04
N PHE A 88 48.41 -8.17 0.49
CA PHE A 88 49.65 -8.86 0.91
C PHE A 88 49.92 -10.04 -0.03
#